data_AF-A0A450SV53-F1
#
_entry.id   AF-A0A450SV53-F1
#
_cell.length_a   1.000
_cell.length_b   1.000
_cell.length_c   1.000
_cell.angle_alpha   90.00
_cell.angle_beta   90.00
_cell.angle_gamma   90.00
#
_symmetry.space_group_name_H-M   'P 1'
#
loop_
_entity.id
_entity.type
_entity.pdbx_description
1 polymer ?
#
loop_
_entity_poly.entity_id
_entity_poly.type
_entity_poly.pdbx_seq_one_letter_code
_entity_poly.pdbx_strand_id
1 'polypeptide(L)'
;MSDQRPLDDVSRSTPDSQEPHPIPIEAARQQARALDSAIARIDSSFSDIMRSLYQHERSLTGAHERAFETLRAESEEIRTLLEPAREKLAELFRLLGMKYTDHSGMNYMDRANAMATERRYQNELACPPRPQRKTKKRTRKTVPAKTDQEAGSE
;
A
#
# COMPACT_ATOMS: atom_id res chain seq x y z
N MET A 1 -62.79 33.11 -21.59
CA MET A 1 -62.97 33.26 -23.05
C MET A 1 -61.67 33.88 -23.56
N SER A 2 -60.70 33.21 -24.15
CA SER A 2 -60.63 31.86 -24.73
C SER A 2 -59.18 31.35 -24.63
N ASP A 3 -59.03 30.07 -24.29
CA ASP A 3 -57.83 29.28 -24.51
C ASP A 3 -57.50 29.22 -26.00
N GLN A 4 -56.24 29.49 -26.37
CA GLN A 4 -55.60 28.91 -27.55
C GLN A 4 -54.11 28.67 -27.28
N ARG A 5 -53.77 27.41 -26.97
CA ARG A 5 -52.47 26.83 -27.36
C ARG A 5 -52.59 26.33 -28.81
N PRO A 6 -51.51 26.39 -29.58
CA PRO A 6 -51.07 25.21 -30.34
C PRO A 6 -49.60 24.94 -29.99
N LEU A 7 -49.30 23.78 -29.38
CA LEU A 7 -48.87 22.54 -30.03
C LEU A 7 -47.54 22.69 -30.78
N ASP A 8 -46.50 22.21 -30.10
CA ASP A 8 -45.38 21.44 -30.62
C ASP A 8 -44.96 21.71 -32.08
N ASP A 9 -43.91 22.50 -32.25
CA ASP A 9 -42.96 22.29 -33.35
C ASP A 9 -41.53 22.39 -32.81
N VAL A 10 -41.24 21.57 -31.80
CA VAL A 10 -39.86 21.09 -31.63
C VAL A 10 -39.69 20.07 -32.75
N SER A 11 -39.33 20.57 -33.93
CA SER A 11 -38.71 19.77 -34.97
C SER A 11 -37.47 19.11 -34.36
N ARG A 12 -37.69 17.96 -33.72
CA ARG A 12 -36.69 16.92 -33.56
C ARG A 12 -36.39 16.49 -34.99
N SER A 13 -35.44 17.17 -35.60
CA SER A 13 -34.68 16.63 -36.70
C SER A 13 -33.98 15.40 -36.13
N THR A 14 -34.68 14.27 -36.09
CA THR A 14 -34.03 12.97 -36.22
C THR A 14 -33.03 13.15 -37.36
N PRO A 15 -31.72 12.96 -37.12
CA PRO A 15 -30.79 12.94 -38.22
C PRO A 15 -31.36 11.94 -39.21
N ASP A 16 -31.61 12.42 -40.42
CA ASP A 16 -32.08 11.60 -41.51
C ASP A 16 -31.26 10.32 -41.49
N SER A 17 -31.90 9.15 -41.46
CA SER A 17 -31.20 7.89 -41.64
C SER A 17 -30.64 7.95 -43.05
N GLN A 18 -29.44 8.51 -43.21
CA GLN A 18 -28.72 8.49 -44.47
C GLN A 18 -28.71 7.04 -44.90
N GLU A 19 -29.41 6.75 -45.99
CA GLU A 19 -29.26 5.49 -46.69
C GLU A 19 -27.75 5.25 -46.85
N PRO A 20 -27.25 4.06 -46.47
CA PRO A 20 -25.82 3.79 -46.61
C PRO A 20 -25.46 4.02 -48.08
N HIS A 21 -24.71 5.10 -48.34
CA HIS A 21 -24.26 5.41 -49.69
C HIS A 21 -23.54 4.17 -50.23
N PRO A 22 -23.96 3.63 -51.39
CA PRO A 22 -23.40 2.38 -51.88
C PRO A 22 -21.91 2.59 -52.16
N ILE A 23 -21.07 2.02 -51.29
CA ILE A 23 -19.62 2.04 -51.47
C ILE A 23 -19.31 1.09 -52.63
N PRO A 24 -18.56 1.53 -53.65
CA PRO A 24 -18.11 0.63 -54.70
C PRO A 24 -17.37 -0.57 -54.11
N ILE A 25 -17.67 -1.78 -54.57
CA ILE A 25 -17.12 -3.04 -54.03
C ILE A 25 -15.59 -3.01 -53.95
N GLU A 26 -14.92 -2.37 -54.91
CA GLU A 26 -13.45 -2.29 -54.91
C GLU A 26 -12.90 -1.34 -53.83
N ALA A 27 -13.61 -0.26 -53.51
CA ALA A 27 -13.25 0.62 -52.40
C ALA A 27 -13.42 -0.10 -51.05
N ALA A 28 -14.48 -0.89 -50.89
CA ALA A 28 -14.69 -1.72 -49.70
C ALA A 28 -13.56 -2.77 -49.54
N ARG A 29 -13.12 -3.40 -50.64
CA ARG A 29 -11.97 -4.34 -50.61
C ARG A 29 -10.66 -3.67 -50.25
N GLN A 30 -10.41 -2.46 -50.74
CA GLN A 30 -9.22 -1.69 -50.37
C GLN A 30 -9.23 -1.32 -48.88
N GLN A 31 -10.38 -0.90 -48.34
CA GLN A 31 -10.54 -0.63 -46.92
C GLN A 31 -10.33 -1.88 -46.07
N ALA A 32 -10.87 -3.04 -46.48
CA ALA A 32 -10.65 -4.30 -45.79
C ALA A 32 -9.16 -4.68 -45.74
N ARG A 33 -8.45 -4.60 -46.87
CA ARG A 33 -7.00 -4.85 -46.93
C ARG A 33 -6.19 -3.88 -46.07
N ALA A 34 -6.58 -2.61 -46.03
CA ALA A 34 -5.95 -1.60 -45.19
C ALA A 34 -6.17 -1.88 -43.70
N LEU A 35 -7.37 -2.33 -43.33
CA LEU A 35 -7.72 -2.76 -41.97
C LEU A 35 -6.90 -3.99 -41.57
N ASP A 36 -6.86 -5.02 -42.40
CA ASP A 36 -6.06 -6.24 -42.14
C ASP A 36 -4.58 -5.91 -41.93
N SER A 37 -4.04 -5.01 -42.76
CA SER A 37 -2.67 -4.53 -42.62
C SER A 37 -2.44 -3.72 -41.33
N ALA A 38 -3.44 -2.94 -40.90
CA ALA A 38 -3.37 -2.22 -39.64
C ALA A 38 -3.41 -3.17 -38.43
N ILE A 39 -4.28 -4.17 -38.46
CA ILE A 39 -4.38 -5.21 -37.43
C ILE A 39 -3.04 -5.95 -37.31
N ALA A 40 -2.47 -6.41 -38.43
CA ALA A 40 -1.18 -7.12 -38.42
C ALA A 40 -0.04 -6.27 -37.82
N ARG A 41 -0.02 -4.96 -38.09
CA ARG A 41 0.96 -4.05 -37.46
C ARG A 41 0.73 -3.88 -35.97
N ILE A 42 -0.52 -3.78 -35.54
CA ILE A 42 -0.87 -3.71 -34.11
C ILE A 42 -0.41 -4.98 -33.41
N ASP A 43 -0.73 -6.16 -33.95
CA ASP A 43 -0.36 -7.45 -33.37
C ASP A 43 1.15 -7.65 -33.29
N SER A 44 1.89 -7.22 -34.32
CA SER A 44 3.37 -7.22 -34.30
C SER A 44 3.90 -6.30 -33.21
N SER A 45 3.39 -5.06 -33.13
CA SER A 45 3.83 -4.10 -32.13
C SER A 45 3.53 -4.58 -30.70
N PHE A 46 2.37 -5.19 -30.49
CA PHE A 46 1.98 -5.77 -29.22
C PHE A 46 2.90 -6.93 -28.83
N SER A 47 3.20 -7.82 -29.77
CA SER A 47 4.12 -8.94 -29.56
C SER A 47 5.53 -8.46 -29.19
N ASP A 48 6.03 -7.41 -29.86
CA ASP A 48 7.33 -6.80 -29.55
C ASP A 48 7.35 -6.16 -28.16
N ILE A 49 6.28 -5.45 -27.79
CA ILE A 49 6.13 -4.86 -26.45
C ILE A 49 6.10 -5.96 -25.38
N MET A 50 5.30 -7.00 -25.57
CA MET A 50 5.21 -8.11 -24.62
C MET A 50 6.56 -8.81 -24.47
N ARG A 51 7.26 -9.10 -25.57
CA ARG A 51 8.61 -9.68 -25.52
C ARG A 51 9.58 -8.79 -24.75
N SER A 52 9.57 -7.48 -25.02
CA SER A 52 10.43 -6.52 -24.31
C SER A 52 10.12 -6.47 -22.82
N LEU A 53 8.84 -6.50 -22.45
CA LEU A 53 8.40 -6.48 -21.05
C LEU A 53 8.89 -7.72 -20.30
N TYR A 54 8.72 -8.91 -20.88
CA TYR A 54 9.21 -10.16 -20.27
C TYR A 54 10.73 -10.19 -20.14
N GLN A 55 11.47 -9.72 -21.16
CA GLN A 55 12.92 -9.65 -21.09
C GLN A 55 13.38 -8.66 -20.01
N HIS A 56 12.70 -7.51 -19.89
CA HIS A 56 13.00 -6.53 -18.87
C HIS A 56 12.74 -7.07 -17.47
N GLU A 57 11.57 -7.69 -17.23
CA GLU A 57 11.24 -8.32 -15.95
C GLU A 57 12.28 -9.37 -15.56
N ARG A 58 12.64 -10.27 -16.48
CA ARG A 58 13.69 -11.27 -16.23
C ARG A 58 15.03 -10.64 -15.90
N SER A 59 15.40 -9.57 -16.60
CA SER A 59 16.65 -8.84 -16.32
C SER A 59 16.63 -8.17 -14.95
N LEU A 60 15.48 -7.64 -14.53
CA LEU A 60 15.28 -6.99 -13.24
C LEU A 60 15.35 -8.00 -12.11
N THR A 61 14.69 -9.16 -12.25
CA THR A 61 14.80 -10.27 -11.30
C THR A 61 16.26 -10.70 -11.13
N GLY A 62 16.98 -10.94 -12.23
CA GLY A 62 18.40 -11.33 -12.17
C GLY A 62 19.32 -10.23 -11.63
N ALA A 63 18.95 -8.95 -11.76
CA ALA A 63 19.67 -7.85 -11.12
C ALA A 63 19.42 -7.82 -9.61
N HIS A 64 18.17 -8.01 -9.18
CA HIS A 64 17.82 -8.08 -7.76
C HIS A 64 18.47 -9.28 -7.07
N GLU A 65 18.46 -10.47 -7.68
CA GLU A 65 19.11 -11.65 -7.13
C GLU A 65 20.60 -11.40 -6.87
N ARG A 66 21.33 -10.87 -7.87
CA ARG A 66 22.74 -10.50 -7.72
C ARG A 66 22.96 -9.45 -6.63
N ALA A 67 22.11 -8.42 -6.56
CA ALA A 67 22.21 -7.40 -5.51
C ALA A 67 22.01 -8.00 -4.10
N PHE A 68 21.06 -8.92 -3.92
CA PHE A 68 20.85 -9.60 -2.66
C PHE A 68 21.99 -10.56 -2.31
N GLU A 69 22.58 -11.23 -3.29
CA GLU A 69 23.77 -12.06 -3.07
C GLU A 69 24.97 -11.24 -2.63
N THR A 70 25.22 -10.09 -3.27
CA THR A 70 26.27 -9.14 -2.85
C THR A 70 26.03 -8.64 -1.43
N LEU A 71 24.82 -8.17 -1.13
CA LEU A 71 24.46 -7.72 0.22
C LEU A 71 24.64 -8.83 1.27
N ARG A 72 24.31 -10.07 0.93
CA ARG A 72 24.53 -11.22 1.81
C ARG A 72 26.02 -11.45 2.04
N ALA A 73 26.84 -11.44 0.99
CA ALA A 73 28.29 -11.62 1.08
C ALA A 73 28.95 -10.52 1.94
N GLU A 74 28.63 -9.25 1.66
CA GLU A 74 29.10 -8.10 2.46
C GLU A 74 28.65 -8.19 3.91
N SER A 75 27.40 -8.62 4.16
CA SER A 75 26.90 -8.81 5.52
C SER A 75 27.67 -9.89 6.27
N GLU A 76 28.00 -11.01 5.63
CA GLU A 76 28.82 -12.05 6.26
C GLU A 76 30.25 -11.57 6.50
N GLU A 77 30.85 -10.82 5.57
CA GLU A 77 32.17 -10.22 5.77
C GLU A 77 32.18 -9.29 7.00
N ILE A 78 31.19 -8.40 7.11
CA ILE A 78 31.03 -7.53 8.28
C ILE A 78 30.86 -8.35 9.57
N ARG A 79 30.10 -9.45 9.54
CA ARG A 79 29.98 -10.34 10.73
C ARG A 79 31.32 -10.94 11.12
N THR A 80 32.06 -11.49 10.15
CA THR A 80 33.38 -12.07 10.43
C THR A 80 34.36 -11.04 10.99
N LEU A 81 34.30 -9.79 10.50
CA LEU A 81 35.12 -8.70 11.02
C LEU A 81 34.75 -8.31 12.46
N LEU A 82 33.46 -8.34 12.79
CA LEU A 82 32.95 -7.97 14.11
C LEU A 82 33.03 -9.11 15.14
N GLU A 83 33.15 -10.36 14.71
CA GLU A 83 33.16 -11.53 15.61
C GLU A 83 34.23 -11.44 16.72
N PRO A 84 35.51 -11.10 16.42
CA PRO A 84 36.52 -10.97 17.47
C PRO A 84 36.22 -9.85 18.47
N ALA A 85 35.56 -8.77 18.03
CA ALA A 85 35.16 -7.68 18.92
C ALA A 85 34.01 -8.12 19.85
N ARG A 86 33.10 -8.96 19.36
CA ARG A 86 32.01 -9.54 20.16
C ARG A 86 32.54 -10.50 21.21
N GLU A 87 33.47 -11.38 20.85
CA GLU A 87 34.10 -12.30 21.80
C GLU A 87 34.78 -11.53 22.94
N LYS A 88 35.54 -10.47 22.61
CA LYS A 88 36.17 -9.59 23.61
C LYS A 88 35.15 -8.89 24.50
N LEU A 89 34.05 -8.39 23.94
CA LEU A 89 32.97 -7.78 24.73
C LEU A 89 32.31 -8.81 25.66
N ALA A 90 32.02 -10.01 25.17
CA ALA A 90 31.47 -11.08 25.98
C ALA A 90 32.39 -11.45 27.15
N GLU A 91 33.71 -11.52 26.91
CA GLU A 91 34.70 -11.76 27.95
C GLU A 91 34.73 -10.62 28.99
N LEU A 92 34.73 -9.36 28.57
CA LEU A 92 34.69 -8.21 29.48
C LEU A 92 33.45 -8.22 30.37
N PHE A 93 32.28 -8.48 29.79
CA PHE A 93 31.04 -8.57 30.56
C PHE A 93 31.09 -9.71 31.58
N ARG A 94 31.64 -10.87 31.20
CA ARG A 94 31.85 -12.01 32.10
C ARG A 94 32.76 -11.63 33.28
N LEU A 95 33.86 -10.93 33.02
CA LEU A 95 34.78 -10.46 34.07
C LEU A 95 34.12 -9.47 35.04
N LEU A 96 33.20 -8.65 34.56
CA LEU A 96 32.41 -7.72 35.37
C LEU A 96 31.22 -8.39 36.08
N GLY A 97 31.03 -9.70 35.93
CA GLY A 97 29.88 -10.42 36.49
C GLY A 97 28.54 -10.07 35.83
N MET A 98 28.58 -9.50 34.62
CA MET A 98 27.41 -9.08 33.85
C MET A 98 27.10 -10.08 32.73
N LYS A 99 25.84 -10.12 32.27
CA LYS A 99 25.45 -10.88 31.08
C LYS A 99 25.60 -10.02 29.83
N TYR A 100 26.31 -10.54 28.83
CA TYR A 100 26.34 -9.98 27.49
C TYR A 100 25.18 -10.54 26.67
N THR A 101 24.35 -9.67 26.10
CA THR A 101 23.24 -10.07 25.24
C THR A 101 23.58 -9.72 23.80
N ASP A 102 23.87 -10.72 22.98
CA ASP A 102 24.05 -10.50 21.55
C ASP A 102 22.70 -10.47 20.84
N HIS A 103 22.38 -9.34 20.22
CA HIS A 103 21.16 -9.17 19.43
C HIS A 103 21.39 -9.36 17.93
N SER A 104 22.61 -9.72 17.52
CA SER A 104 23.01 -9.75 16.12
C SER A 104 22.20 -10.73 15.27
N GLY A 105 21.87 -11.89 15.81
CA GLY A 105 21.06 -12.91 15.15
C GLY A 105 19.55 -12.67 15.18
N MET A 106 19.09 -11.61 15.85
CA MET A 106 17.66 -11.26 15.91
C MET A 106 17.26 -10.43 14.70
N ASN A 107 16.05 -10.65 14.19
CA ASN A 107 15.44 -9.73 13.23
C ASN A 107 15.20 -8.34 13.88
N TYR A 108 14.96 -7.33 13.05
CA TYR A 108 14.84 -5.94 13.50
C TYR A 108 13.76 -5.73 14.58
N MET A 109 12.59 -6.36 14.43
CA MET A 109 11.47 -6.18 15.35
C MET A 109 11.75 -6.86 16.70
N ASP A 110 12.29 -8.07 16.68
CA ASP A 110 12.63 -8.81 17.89
C ASP A 110 13.75 -8.10 18.66
N ARG A 111 14.76 -7.58 17.94
CA ARG A 111 15.82 -6.75 18.54
C ARG A 111 15.24 -5.52 19.23
N ALA A 112 14.37 -4.78 18.55
CA ALA A 112 13.76 -3.57 19.12
C ALA A 112 12.93 -3.90 20.37
N ASN A 113 12.16 -4.99 20.33
CA ASN A 113 11.36 -5.46 21.47
C ASN A 113 12.23 -5.89 22.65
N ALA A 114 13.31 -6.64 22.40
CA ALA A 114 14.26 -7.05 23.42
C ALA A 114 14.91 -5.84 24.12
N MET A 115 15.43 -4.88 23.35
CA MET A 115 16.02 -3.65 23.88
C MET A 115 15.00 -2.78 24.64
N ALA A 116 13.76 -2.70 24.15
CA ALA A 116 12.71 -1.97 24.85
C ALA A 116 12.35 -2.62 26.19
N THR A 117 12.33 -3.94 26.25
CA THR A 117 12.04 -4.72 27.46
C THR A 117 13.15 -4.55 28.49
N GLU A 118 14.40 -4.67 28.07
CA GLU A 118 15.56 -4.46 28.93
C GLU A 118 15.59 -3.03 29.49
N ARG A 119 15.33 -2.01 28.67
CA ARG A 119 15.24 -0.62 29.13
C ARG A 119 14.13 -0.41 30.16
N ARG A 120 12.98 -1.05 29.99
CA ARG A 120 11.87 -0.96 30.97
C ARG A 120 12.29 -1.56 32.30
N TYR A 121 12.88 -2.76 32.27
CA TYR A 121 13.38 -3.42 33.47
C TYR A 121 14.43 -2.57 34.20
N GLN A 122 15.40 -2.01 33.47
CA GLN A 122 16.40 -1.10 34.05
C GLN A 122 15.77 0.16 34.62
N ASN A 123 14.74 0.71 33.98
CA ASN A 123 14.00 1.87 34.49
C ASN A 123 13.25 1.54 35.79
N GLU A 124 12.61 0.36 35.86
CA GLU A 124 11.93 -0.14 37.06
C GLU A 124 12.87 -0.36 38.24
N LEU A 125 14.11 -0.82 37.97
CA LEU A 125 15.15 -0.94 39.00
C LEU A 125 15.69 0.42 39.46
N ALA A 126 15.83 1.37 38.54
CA ALA A 126 16.41 2.70 38.82
C ALA A 126 15.42 3.69 39.45
N CYS A 127 14.12 3.47 39.32
CA CYS A 127 13.08 4.36 39.85
C CYS A 127 12.25 3.66 40.94
N PRO A 128 12.05 4.28 42.12
CA PRO A 128 11.14 3.72 43.12
C PRO A 128 9.71 3.60 42.56
N PRO A 129 8.91 2.60 43.00
CA PRO A 129 7.58 2.35 42.46
C PRO A 129 6.73 3.62 42.54
N ARG A 130 6.23 4.08 41.38
CA ARG A 130 5.37 5.27 41.34
C ARG A 130 4.10 4.99 42.16
N PRO A 131 3.69 5.90 43.05
CA PRO A 131 2.47 5.72 43.82
C PRO A 131 1.30 5.54 42.87
N GLN A 132 0.48 4.50 43.11
CA GLN A 132 -0.72 4.23 42.33
C GLN A 132 -1.58 5.49 42.28
N ARG A 133 -1.63 6.14 41.12
CA ARG A 133 -2.58 7.22 40.88
C ARG A 133 -3.96 6.61 40.99
N LYS A 134 -4.65 6.87 42.11
CA LYS A 134 -6.06 6.55 42.28
C LYS A 134 -6.79 7.05 41.03
N THR A 135 -7.33 6.14 40.23
CA THR A 135 -8.18 6.47 39.09
C THR A 135 -9.40 7.20 39.65
N LYS A 136 -9.39 8.53 39.59
CA LYS A 136 -10.61 9.31 39.80
C LYS A 136 -11.57 8.90 38.70
N LYS A 137 -12.60 8.11 39.07
CA LYS A 137 -13.75 7.83 38.20
C LYS A 137 -14.25 9.17 37.67
N ARG A 138 -14.12 9.40 36.38
CA ARG A 138 -14.68 10.57 35.70
C ARG A 138 -16.20 10.37 35.71
N THR A 139 -16.87 11.01 36.67
CA THR A 139 -18.33 11.02 36.74
C THR A 139 -18.87 11.67 35.47
N ARG A 140 -19.51 10.87 34.61
CA ARG A 140 -20.21 11.33 33.41
C ARG A 140 -21.38 12.20 33.88
N LYS A 141 -21.38 13.50 33.57
CA LYS A 141 -22.54 14.36 33.82
C LYS A 141 -23.69 13.90 32.93
N THR A 142 -24.63 13.16 33.49
CA THR A 142 -25.98 13.00 32.93
C THR A 142 -26.72 14.30 33.16
N VAL A 143 -27.10 14.97 32.08
CA VAL A 143 -28.09 16.06 32.10
C VAL A 143 -29.46 15.39 32.32
N PRO A 144 -30.25 15.74 33.35
CA PRO A 144 -31.60 15.24 33.45
C PRO A 144 -32.46 15.96 32.39
N ALA A 145 -33.03 15.19 31.47
CA ALA A 145 -34.07 15.66 30.58
C ALA A 145 -35.26 16.12 31.43
N LYS A 146 -35.75 17.32 31.13
CA LYS A 146 -36.96 17.88 31.74
C LYS A 146 -38.13 16.92 31.45
N THR A 147 -38.79 16.50 32.52
CA THR A 147 -40.09 15.85 32.51
C THR A 147 -41.12 16.90 32.14
N ASP A 148 -41.80 16.72 31.01
CA ASP A 148 -43.05 17.41 30.72
C ASP A 148 -44.13 16.86 31.65
N GLN A 149 -44.71 17.74 32.46
CA GLN A 149 -45.93 17.46 33.22
C GLN A 149 -47.14 17.77 32.34
N GLU A 150 -47.89 16.73 31.99
CA GLU A 150 -49.27 16.83 31.55
C GLU A 150 -50.19 17.29 32.70
N ALA A 151 -51.01 18.30 32.40
CA ALA A 151 -52.40 18.50 32.83
C ALA A 151 -52.81 19.86 32.25
N GLY A 152 -53.75 20.03 31.32
CA GLY A 152 -55.01 19.34 31.07
C GLY A 152 -56.11 20.40 31.10
N SER A 153 -57.00 20.38 30.09
CA SER A 153 -58.42 20.78 30.10
C SER A 153 -58.87 21.66 28.92
N GLU A 154 -60.08 21.30 28.49
CA GLU A 154 -60.97 21.79 27.44
C GLU A 154 -61.17 23.31 27.34
#